data_AF-A0A1A5P8Z4-F1
#
_entry.id   AF-A0A1A5P8Z4-F1
#
_cell.length_a   1.000
_cell.length_b   1.000
_cell.length_c   1.000
_cell.angle_alpha   90.00
_cell.angle_beta   90.00
_cell.angle_gamma   90.00
#
_symmetry.space_group_name_H-M   'P 1'
#
loop_
_entity.id
_entity.type
_entity.pdbx_description
1 polymer ?
#
loop_
_entity_poly.entity_id
_entity_poly.type
_entity_poly.pdbx_seq_one_letter_code
_entity_poly.pdbx_strand_id
1 'polypeptide(L)'
;MITAQQREQLRGWFTGRLPDDLFEELAEVTVDREEITVIGRIPGPRPVEDASPAERDAAVEGRIQEFRERTRDARIAVARDAEHRFGRKVSWGVECDGRRALFTHVAAPVMTRLRQPERLVLDTLIAGGVARSRSEALSWCVRLVQRHTDDWLTELRDSLEHVQRVRAQGPDSEREEDESTADGG
;
A
#
# COMPACT_ATOMS: atom_id res chain seq x y z
N MET A 1 -3.18 6.02 -10.71
CA MET A 1 -4.03 5.14 -9.89
C MET A 1 -4.59 4.08 -10.79
N ILE A 2 -4.69 2.84 -10.31
CA ILE A 2 -5.42 1.78 -11.00
C ILE A 2 -6.92 1.94 -10.77
N THR A 3 -7.75 1.46 -11.69
CA THR A 3 -9.22 1.52 -11.56
C THR A 3 -9.72 0.53 -10.49
N ALA A 4 -10.97 0.71 -10.05
CA ALA A 4 -11.65 -0.22 -9.13
C ALA A 4 -11.60 -1.67 -9.63
N GLN A 5 -11.95 -1.86 -10.91
CA GLN A 5 -11.95 -3.16 -11.58
C GLN A 5 -10.54 -3.78 -11.64
N GLN A 6 -9.51 -2.97 -11.92
CA GLN A 6 -8.12 -3.44 -11.88
C GLN A 6 -7.70 -3.87 -10.47
N ARG A 7 -8.18 -3.16 -9.43
CA ARG A 7 -7.94 -3.52 -8.03
C ARG A 7 -8.62 -4.83 -7.66
N GLU A 8 -9.86 -5.06 -8.11
CA GLU A 8 -10.58 -6.33 -7.91
C GLU A 8 -9.89 -7.51 -8.60
N GLN A 9 -9.48 -7.35 -9.86
CA GLN A 9 -8.75 -8.38 -10.59
C GLN A 9 -7.42 -8.72 -9.91
N LEU A 10 -6.69 -7.70 -9.44
CA LEU A 10 -5.44 -7.90 -8.73
C LEU A 10 -5.67 -8.63 -7.41
N ARG A 11 -6.67 -8.22 -6.64
CA ARG A 11 -7.06 -8.87 -5.39
C ARG A 11 -7.44 -10.32 -5.62
N GLY A 12 -8.26 -10.60 -6.63
CA GLY A 12 -8.64 -11.96 -7.02
C GLY A 12 -7.44 -12.82 -7.43
N TRP A 13 -6.47 -12.24 -8.15
CA TRP A 13 -5.24 -12.93 -8.51
C TRP A 13 -4.42 -13.31 -7.28
N PHE A 14 -4.25 -12.39 -6.31
CA PHE A 14 -3.54 -12.71 -5.06
C PHE A 14 -4.29 -13.77 -4.26
N THR A 15 -5.61 -13.67 -4.10
CA THR A 15 -6.42 -14.68 -3.42
C THR A 15 -6.19 -16.08 -4.02
N GLY A 16 -6.14 -16.21 -5.35
CA GLY A 16 -5.92 -17.50 -6.01
C GLY A 16 -4.47 -17.98 -6.02
N ARG A 17 -3.49 -17.11 -5.78
CA ARG A 17 -2.05 -17.45 -5.87
C ARG A 17 -1.39 -17.68 -4.52
N LEU A 18 -1.93 -17.07 -3.46
CA LEU A 18 -1.45 -17.23 -2.10
C LEU A 18 -1.64 -18.67 -1.61
N PRO A 19 -0.69 -19.23 -0.86
CA PRO A 19 -0.89 -20.51 -0.19
C PRO A 19 -2.11 -20.46 0.73
N ASP A 20 -2.82 -21.58 0.80
CA ASP A 20 -3.86 -21.80 1.79
C ASP A 20 -3.30 -21.56 3.20
N ASP A 21 -4.13 -21.00 4.09
CA ASP A 21 -3.80 -20.67 5.47
C ASP A 21 -2.66 -19.66 5.69
N LEU A 22 -2.18 -18.98 4.63
CA LEU A 22 -1.19 -17.93 4.81
C LEU A 22 -1.78 -16.74 5.59
N PHE A 23 -3.00 -16.34 5.25
CA PHE A 23 -3.76 -15.30 5.92
C PHE A 23 -5.15 -15.81 6.23
N GLU A 24 -5.77 -15.30 7.30
CA GLU A 24 -7.21 -15.51 7.53
C GLU A 24 -8.03 -14.83 6.44
N GLU A 25 -7.58 -13.64 6.02
CA GLU A 25 -8.12 -12.91 4.89
C GLU A 25 -7.11 -11.92 4.33
N LEU A 26 -7.31 -11.49 3.09
CA LEU A 26 -6.61 -10.34 2.53
C LEU A 26 -7.24 -9.05 3.07
N ALA A 27 -6.61 -8.38 4.02
CA ALA A 27 -7.10 -7.11 4.56
C ALA A 27 -7.06 -6.00 3.50
N GLU A 28 -5.93 -5.86 2.78
CA GLU A 28 -5.74 -4.74 1.85
C GLU A 28 -4.80 -5.14 0.70
N VAL A 29 -5.11 -4.65 -0.51
CA VAL A 29 -4.21 -4.69 -1.67
C VAL A 29 -4.20 -3.30 -2.30
N THR A 30 -3.06 -2.61 -2.16
CA THR A 30 -2.89 -1.23 -2.62
C THR A 30 -1.82 -1.16 -3.69
N VAL A 31 -2.00 -0.30 -4.69
CA VAL A 31 -1.07 -0.17 -5.82
C VAL A 31 -0.81 1.27 -6.12
N ASP A 32 0.47 1.64 -6.19
CA ASP A 32 0.92 2.91 -6.70
C ASP A 32 1.80 2.73 -7.94
N ARG A 33 2.64 3.73 -8.27
CA ARG A 33 3.55 3.68 -9.42
C ARG A 33 4.75 2.74 -9.22
N GLU A 34 5.15 2.48 -7.99
CA GLU A 34 6.40 1.81 -7.65
C GLU A 34 6.17 0.39 -7.13
N GLU A 35 5.08 0.17 -6.38
CA GLU A 35 4.81 -1.11 -5.74
C GLU A 35 3.33 -1.49 -5.65
N ILE A 36 3.13 -2.79 -5.42
CA ILE A 36 1.90 -3.39 -4.93
C ILE A 36 2.14 -3.77 -3.47
N THR A 37 1.31 -3.27 -2.57
CA THR A 37 1.36 -3.61 -1.14
C THR A 37 0.21 -4.55 -0.80
N VAL A 38 0.55 -5.73 -0.29
CA VAL A 38 -0.41 -6.77 0.11
C VAL A 38 -0.37 -6.92 1.63
N ILE A 39 -1.49 -6.66 2.28
CA ILE A 39 -1.66 -6.82 3.73
C ILE A 39 -2.70 -7.90 3.97
N GLY A 40 -2.31 -8.94 4.71
CA GLY A 40 -3.22 -10.00 5.15
C GLY A 40 -3.44 -9.99 6.65
N ARG A 41 -4.63 -10.38 7.10
CA ARG A 41 -4.90 -10.58 8.53
C ARG A 41 -4.34 -11.91 8.98
N ILE A 42 -3.69 -11.91 10.15
CA ILE A 42 -3.17 -13.11 10.80
C ILE A 42 -3.78 -13.27 12.20
N PRO A 43 -3.86 -14.51 12.72
CA PRO A 43 -4.36 -14.73 14.06
C PRO A 43 -3.45 -14.07 15.10
N GLY A 44 -4.07 -13.38 16.04
CA GLY A 44 -3.41 -12.80 17.22
C GLY A 44 -2.71 -13.85 18.10
N PRO A 45 -1.77 -13.42 18.96
CA PRO A 45 -1.22 -14.28 20.01
C PRO A 45 -2.35 -14.78 20.92
N ARG A 46 -2.15 -15.95 21.54
CA ARG A 46 -3.12 -16.47 22.50
C ARG A 46 -3.25 -15.48 23.67
N PRO A 47 -4.48 -15.10 24.07
CA PRO A 47 -4.67 -14.20 25.20
C PRO A 47 -4.15 -14.88 26.47
N VAL A 48 -3.33 -14.15 27.22
CA VAL A 48 -2.88 -14.54 28.55
C VAL A 48 -3.74 -13.77 29.55
N GLU A 49 -4.41 -14.49 30.45
CA GLU A 49 -5.20 -13.88 31.53
C GLU A 49 -4.30 -12.98 32.40
N ASP A 50 -4.81 -11.81 32.77
CA ASP A 50 -4.10 -10.78 33.55
C ASP A 50 -2.81 -10.21 32.94
N ALA A 51 -2.55 -10.46 31.64
CA ALA A 51 -1.40 -9.85 30.97
C ALA A 51 -1.51 -8.32 30.96
N SER A 52 -0.41 -7.68 31.34
CA SER A 52 -0.24 -6.24 31.24
C SER A 52 -0.31 -5.77 29.77
N PRO A 53 -0.62 -4.48 29.50
CA PRO A 53 -0.59 -3.96 28.14
C PRO A 53 0.76 -4.16 27.43
N ALA A 54 1.86 -4.02 28.16
CA ALA A 54 3.21 -4.23 27.62
C ALA A 54 3.47 -5.69 27.19
N GLU A 55 2.96 -6.67 27.95
CA GLU A 55 3.06 -8.08 27.59
C GLU A 55 2.23 -8.41 26.34
N ARG A 56 1.03 -7.83 26.21
CA ARG A 56 0.19 -8.00 25.01
C ARG A 56 0.87 -7.41 23.77
N ASP A 57 1.42 -6.21 23.88
CA ASP A 57 2.13 -5.55 22.78
C ASP A 57 3.36 -6.36 22.34
N ALA A 58 4.12 -6.89 23.30
CA ALA A 58 5.26 -7.74 23.02
C ALA A 58 4.84 -9.07 22.38
N ALA A 59 3.73 -9.67 22.81
CA ALA A 59 3.20 -10.88 22.21
C ALA A 59 2.75 -10.67 20.75
N VAL A 60 2.09 -9.55 20.45
CA VAL A 60 1.70 -9.18 19.08
C VAL A 60 2.94 -8.97 18.21
N GLU A 61 3.95 -8.25 18.71
CA GLU A 61 5.20 -8.05 17.97
C GLU A 61 5.92 -9.37 17.69
N GLY A 62 6.02 -10.24 18.71
CA GLY A 62 6.62 -11.57 18.56
C GLY A 62 5.87 -12.42 17.53
N ARG A 63 4.53 -12.36 17.53
CA ARG A 63 3.70 -13.06 16.54
C ARG A 63 3.93 -12.55 15.12
N ILE A 64 4.02 -11.23 14.94
CA ILE A 64 4.31 -10.61 13.64
C ILE A 64 5.68 -11.02 13.12
N GLN A 65 6.72 -11.02 13.97
CA GLN A 65 8.07 -11.40 13.56
C GLN A 65 8.18 -12.90 13.23
N GLU A 66 7.61 -13.77 14.06
CA GLU A 66 7.55 -15.22 13.76
C GLU A 66 6.87 -15.46 12.40
N PHE A 67 5.69 -14.85 12.19
CA PHE A 67 4.99 -14.95 10.92
C PHE A 67 5.84 -14.45 9.75
N ARG A 68 6.51 -13.30 9.92
CA ARG A 68 7.39 -12.72 8.92
C ARG A 68 8.48 -13.70 8.49
N GLU A 69 9.11 -14.37 9.42
CA GLU A 69 10.21 -15.29 9.16
C GLU A 69 9.72 -16.59 8.52
N ARG A 70 8.74 -17.27 9.16
CA ARG A 70 8.23 -18.57 8.71
C ARG A 70 7.67 -18.55 7.29
N THR A 71 7.04 -17.44 6.89
CA THR A 71 6.35 -17.35 5.59
C THR A 71 7.15 -16.65 4.50
N ARG A 72 8.41 -16.31 4.78
CA ARG A 72 9.26 -15.53 3.87
C ARG A 72 9.32 -16.12 2.45
N ASP A 73 9.63 -17.40 2.33
CA ASP A 73 9.86 -18.03 1.01
C ASP A 73 8.58 -18.13 0.19
N ALA A 74 7.46 -18.47 0.84
CA ALA A 74 6.15 -18.49 0.21
C ALA A 74 5.75 -17.12 -0.34
N ARG A 75 5.93 -16.05 0.46
CA ARG A 75 5.66 -14.68 0.01
C ARG A 75 6.60 -14.23 -1.11
N ILE A 76 7.87 -14.60 -1.06
CA ILE A 76 8.84 -14.29 -2.14
C ILE A 76 8.44 -15.00 -3.44
N ALA A 77 7.98 -16.24 -3.39
CA ALA A 77 7.54 -16.96 -4.58
C ALA A 77 6.34 -16.26 -5.24
N VAL A 78 5.31 -15.90 -4.46
CA VAL A 78 4.15 -15.16 -4.97
C VAL A 78 4.55 -13.77 -5.49
N ALA A 79 5.45 -13.08 -4.77
CA ALA A 79 5.95 -11.77 -5.18
C ALA A 79 6.65 -11.82 -6.55
N ARG A 80 7.46 -12.85 -6.82
CA ARG A 80 8.14 -13.00 -8.11
C ARG A 80 7.16 -13.20 -9.26
N ASP A 81 6.14 -14.01 -9.07
CA ASP A 81 5.11 -14.24 -10.08
C ASP A 81 4.30 -12.97 -10.35
N ALA A 82 3.95 -12.24 -9.29
CA ALA A 82 3.27 -10.97 -9.38
C ALA A 82 4.14 -9.90 -10.06
N GLU A 83 5.43 -9.81 -9.69
CA GLU A 83 6.39 -8.90 -10.32
C GLU A 83 6.52 -9.17 -11.81
N HIS A 84 6.58 -10.45 -12.21
CA HIS A 84 6.64 -10.83 -13.62
C HIS A 84 5.35 -10.46 -14.38
N ARG A 85 4.18 -10.69 -13.76
CA ARG A 85 2.87 -10.45 -14.38
C ARG A 85 2.49 -8.98 -14.45
N PHE A 86 2.74 -8.23 -13.39
CA PHE A 86 2.24 -6.86 -13.21
C PHE A 86 3.32 -5.79 -13.36
N GLY A 87 4.60 -6.17 -13.44
CA GLY A 87 5.71 -5.25 -13.66
C GLY A 87 5.97 -4.29 -12.50
N ARG A 88 5.56 -4.65 -11.28
CA ARG A 88 5.67 -3.83 -10.06
C ARG A 88 6.23 -4.65 -8.92
N LYS A 89 7.05 -4.04 -8.06
CA LYS A 89 7.53 -4.69 -6.83
C LYS A 89 6.38 -5.04 -5.91
N VAL A 90 6.51 -6.15 -5.18
CA VAL A 90 5.51 -6.56 -4.19
C VAL A 90 6.08 -6.40 -2.79
N SER A 91 5.34 -5.63 -2.00
CA SER A 91 5.59 -5.40 -0.59
C SER A 91 4.52 -6.07 0.24
N TRP A 92 4.93 -6.54 1.42
CA TRP A 92 4.09 -7.38 2.27
C TRP A 92 3.90 -6.72 3.62
N GLY A 93 2.71 -6.87 4.17
CA GLY A 93 2.40 -6.53 5.54
C GLY A 93 1.38 -7.47 6.15
N VAL A 94 1.14 -7.28 7.45
CA VAL A 94 0.13 -8.00 8.20
C VAL A 94 -0.68 -7.08 9.09
N GLU A 95 -1.92 -7.49 9.36
CA GLU A 95 -2.74 -6.97 10.45
C GLU A 95 -2.89 -8.07 11.52
N CYS A 96 -2.51 -7.77 12.76
CA CYS A 96 -2.57 -8.69 13.90
C CYS A 96 -3.11 -7.92 15.12
N ASP A 97 -4.24 -8.33 15.68
CA ASP A 97 -4.93 -7.64 16.78
C ASP A 97 -5.07 -6.12 16.56
N GLY A 98 -5.50 -5.73 15.36
CA GLY A 98 -5.66 -4.33 14.95
C GLY A 98 -4.35 -3.58 14.70
N ARG A 99 -3.18 -4.20 14.94
CA ARG A 99 -1.87 -3.62 14.62
C ARG A 99 -1.46 -3.97 13.20
N ARG A 100 -1.16 -2.94 12.40
CA ARG A 100 -0.59 -3.10 11.07
C ARG A 100 0.94 -3.00 11.10
N ALA A 101 1.60 -3.95 10.46
CA ALA A 101 3.05 -3.95 10.29
C ALA A 101 3.42 -4.28 8.84
N LEU A 102 4.14 -3.37 8.19
CA LEU A 102 4.77 -3.64 6.90
C LEU A 102 6.14 -4.30 7.12
N PHE A 103 6.48 -5.23 6.25
CA PHE A 103 7.81 -5.81 6.19
C PHE A 103 8.72 -4.93 5.32
N THR A 104 9.64 -5.54 4.57
CA THR A 104 10.44 -4.80 3.59
C THR A 104 9.53 -4.25 2.51
N HIS A 105 9.48 -2.91 2.40
CA HIS A 105 8.69 -2.18 1.43
C HIS A 105 9.56 -1.16 0.68
N VAL A 106 9.09 -0.71 -0.49
CA VAL A 106 9.87 0.17 -1.36
C VAL A 106 9.96 1.58 -0.76
N ALA A 107 11.19 2.06 -0.60
CA ALA A 107 11.46 3.47 -0.34
C ALA A 107 11.93 4.13 -1.64
N ALA A 108 10.97 4.55 -2.48
CA ALA A 108 11.28 5.19 -3.76
C ALA A 108 11.56 6.70 -3.57
N PRO A 109 12.64 7.24 -4.15
CA PRO A 109 12.90 8.67 -4.11
C PRO A 109 11.90 9.43 -4.99
N VAL A 110 11.39 10.56 -4.49
CA VAL A 110 10.58 11.50 -5.29
C VAL A 110 11.45 12.71 -5.64
N MET A 111 11.72 12.89 -6.94
CA MET A 111 12.49 14.05 -7.42
C MET A 111 11.57 15.27 -7.55
N THR A 112 11.76 16.27 -6.68
CA THR A 112 10.98 17.51 -6.71
C THR A 112 11.88 18.72 -6.99
N ARG A 113 11.48 19.57 -7.94
CA ARG A 113 12.13 20.88 -8.17
C ARG A 113 11.54 21.91 -7.21
N LEU A 114 12.27 22.23 -6.16
CA LEU A 114 11.86 23.24 -5.17
C LEU A 114 12.50 24.60 -5.45
N ARG A 115 11.66 25.64 -5.50
CA ARG A 115 12.09 27.04 -5.53
C ARG A 115 12.67 27.44 -4.17
N GLN A 116 13.35 28.58 -4.14
CA GLN A 116 14.03 29.05 -2.92
C GLN A 116 13.09 29.16 -1.71
N PRO A 117 11.85 29.72 -1.80
CA PRO A 117 10.98 29.83 -0.63
C PRO A 117 10.65 28.47 0.00
N GLU A 118 10.38 27.46 -0.82
CA GLU A 118 10.11 26.09 -0.35
C GLU A 118 11.36 25.48 0.30
N ARG A 119 12.56 25.72 -0.26
CA ARG A 119 13.82 25.26 0.34
C ARG A 119 14.09 25.91 1.71
N LEU A 120 13.73 27.19 1.90
CA LEU A 120 13.86 27.87 3.20
C LEU A 120 12.97 27.28 4.28
N VAL A 121 11.78 26.77 3.92
CA VAL A 121 10.93 26.03 4.87
C VAL A 121 11.63 24.77 5.35
N LEU A 122 12.21 23.99 4.42
CA LEU A 122 12.94 22.77 4.79
C LEU A 122 14.18 23.07 5.63
N ASP A 123 14.92 24.14 5.30
CA ASP A 123 16.10 24.55 6.06
C ASP A 123 15.73 24.99 7.49
N THR A 124 14.56 25.64 7.67
CA THR A 124 14.02 25.97 9.00
C THR A 124 13.71 24.72 9.82
N LEU A 125 13.12 23.68 9.21
CA LEU A 125 12.85 22.41 9.90
C LEU A 125 14.13 21.71 10.37
N ILE A 126 15.20 21.79 9.57
CA ILE A 126 16.51 21.25 9.95
C ILE A 126 17.12 22.07 11.08
N ALA A 127 17.12 23.40 10.95
CA ALA A 127 17.65 24.30 11.98
C ALA A 127 16.92 24.16 13.33
N GLY A 128 15.61 23.89 13.29
CA GLY A 128 14.79 23.61 14.48
C GLY A 128 14.94 22.20 15.05
N GLY A 129 15.81 21.35 14.49
CA GLY A 129 16.04 19.98 14.96
C GLY A 129 14.90 18.98 14.65
N VAL A 130 13.93 19.37 13.81
CA VAL A 130 12.80 18.50 13.41
C VAL A 130 13.26 17.40 12.46
N ALA A 131 14.30 17.67 11.67
CA ALA A 131 14.88 16.72 10.71
C ALA A 131 16.39 16.89 10.58
N ARG A 132 17.10 15.82 10.20
CA ARG A 132 18.56 15.82 10.00
C ARG A 132 18.96 16.05 8.55
N SER A 133 18.01 16.01 7.62
CA SER A 133 18.23 16.24 6.19
C SER A 133 16.99 16.84 5.51
N ARG A 134 17.16 17.43 4.33
CA ARG A 134 16.04 17.98 3.55
C ARG A 134 15.05 16.89 3.11
N SER A 135 15.52 15.69 2.81
CA SER A 135 14.65 14.56 2.49
C SER A 135 13.82 14.13 3.70
N GLU A 136 14.42 14.07 4.89
CA GLU A 136 13.69 13.76 6.13
C GLU A 136 12.69 14.87 6.49
N ALA A 137 13.05 16.13 6.25
CA ALA A 137 12.14 17.28 6.40
C ALA A 137 10.94 17.20 5.46
N LEU A 138 11.15 16.84 4.18
CA LEU A 138 10.06 16.61 3.24
C LEU A 138 9.15 15.46 3.68
N SER A 139 9.73 14.33 4.10
CA SER A 139 8.94 13.22 4.65
C SER A 139 8.13 13.65 5.88
N TRP A 140 8.67 14.55 6.71
CA TRP A 140 7.95 15.12 7.84
C TRP A 140 6.75 15.97 7.38
N CYS A 141 6.94 16.83 6.38
CA CYS A 141 5.84 17.62 5.80
C CYS A 141 4.71 16.73 5.25
N VAL A 142 5.06 15.64 4.55
CA VAL A 142 4.07 14.67 4.05
C VAL A 142 3.28 14.04 5.20
N ARG A 143 3.96 13.57 6.25
CA ARG A 143 3.30 13.00 7.44
C ARG A 143 2.41 14.02 8.15
N LEU A 144 2.80 15.29 8.17
CA LEU A 144 2.00 16.36 8.76
C LEU A 144 0.67 16.52 8.00
N VAL A 145 0.72 16.59 6.67
CA VAL A 145 -0.49 16.71 5.84
C VAL A 145 -1.39 15.48 6.00
N GLN A 146 -0.82 14.27 6.03
CA GLN A 146 -1.59 13.05 6.28
C GLN A 146 -2.35 13.10 7.60
N ARG A 147 -1.73 13.52 8.70
CA ARG A 147 -2.41 13.58 10.01
C ARG A 147 -3.52 14.62 10.08
N HIS A 148 -3.37 15.76 9.42
CA HIS A 148 -4.30 16.89 9.56
C HIS A 148 -5.37 16.96 8.47
N THR A 149 -5.26 16.13 7.43
CA THR A 149 -6.10 16.25 6.23
C THR A 149 -6.52 14.89 5.68
N ASP A 150 -6.51 13.85 6.51
CA ASP A 150 -6.80 12.47 6.09
C ASP A 150 -8.22 12.32 5.53
N ASP A 151 -9.22 12.92 6.20
CA ASP A 151 -10.62 12.87 5.77
C ASP A 151 -10.79 13.47 4.37
N TRP A 152 -10.20 14.65 4.14
CA TRP A 152 -10.24 15.31 2.83
C TRP A 152 -9.43 14.57 1.77
N LEU A 153 -8.28 13.97 2.12
CA LEU A 153 -7.52 13.13 1.19
C LEU A 153 -8.32 11.89 0.78
N THR A 154 -9.10 11.32 1.69
CA THR A 154 -9.99 10.20 1.42
C THR A 154 -11.10 10.62 0.46
N GLU A 155 -11.81 11.72 0.75
CA GLU A 155 -12.86 12.26 -0.12
C GLU A 155 -12.34 12.60 -1.54
N LEU A 156 -11.12 13.14 -1.64
CA LEU A 156 -10.49 13.44 -2.93
C LEU A 156 -10.19 12.15 -3.72
N ARG A 157 -9.72 11.09 -3.07
CA ARG A 157 -9.47 9.79 -3.73
C ARG A 157 -10.76 9.19 -4.24
N ASP A 158 -11.83 9.21 -3.44
CA ASP A 158 -13.14 8.70 -3.82
C ASP A 158 -13.72 9.47 -5.02
N SER A 159 -13.56 10.79 -5.01
CA SER A 159 -13.94 11.66 -6.14
C SER A 159 -13.16 11.34 -7.41
N LEU A 160 -11.84 11.09 -7.31
CA LEU A 160 -11.01 10.71 -8.45
C LEU A 160 -11.36 9.32 -9.00
N GLU A 161 -11.83 8.40 -8.16
CA GLU A 161 -12.35 7.10 -8.59
C GLU A 161 -13.66 7.26 -9.37
N HIS A 162 -14.54 8.16 -8.94
CA HIS A 162 -15.74 8.51 -9.70
C HIS A 162 -15.39 9.08 -11.09
N VAL A 163 -14.44 10.01 -11.18
CA VAL A 163 -13.99 10.56 -12.47
C VAL A 163 -13.41 9.46 -13.38
N GLN A 164 -12.66 8.51 -12.82
CA GLN A 164 -12.12 7.38 -13.59
C GLN A 164 -13.23 6.49 -14.14
N ARG A 165 -14.29 6.20 -13.36
CA ARG A 165 -15.44 5.43 -13.85
C ARG A 165 -16.14 6.13 -15.01
N VAL A 166 -16.35 7.44 -14.90
CA VAL A 166 -16.97 8.23 -15.98
C VAL A 166 -16.10 8.22 -17.24
N ARG A 167 -14.77 8.33 -17.10
CA ARG A 167 -13.85 8.22 -18.26
C ARG A 167 -13.90 6.85 -18.93
N ALA A 168 -13.99 5.77 -18.16
CA ALA A 168 -14.10 4.41 -18.69
C ALA A 168 -15.42 4.16 -19.43
N GLN A 169 -16.47 4.94 -19.14
CA GLN A 169 -17.77 4.93 -19.82
C GLN A 169 -17.88 6.00 -20.90
N GLY A 170 -16.80 6.74 -21.16
CA GLY A 170 -16.78 7.84 -22.12
C GLY A 170 -16.78 7.33 -23.58
N PRO A 171 -17.05 8.21 -24.56
CA PRO A 171 -17.23 7.85 -25.97
C PRO A 171 -16.00 7.22 -26.65
N ASP A 172 -14.84 7.20 -26.00
CA ASP A 172 -13.67 6.45 -26.48
C ASP A 172 -13.79 4.93 -26.21
N SER A 173 -14.62 4.50 -25.24
CA SER A 173 -14.91 3.08 -24.98
C SER A 173 -15.80 2.46 -26.07
N GLU A 174 -16.76 3.23 -26.60
CA GLU A 174 -17.63 2.81 -27.71
C GLU A 174 -16.84 2.67 -29.03
N ARG A 175 -15.76 3.44 -29.22
CA ARG A 175 -14.89 3.32 -30.40
C ARG A 175 -14.05 2.05 -30.42
N GLU A 176 -13.57 1.60 -29.26
CA GLU A 176 -12.80 0.35 -29.16
C GLU A 176 -13.68 -0.89 -29.39
N GLU A 177 -14.96 -0.84 -29.00
CA GLU A 177 -15.93 -1.93 -29.27
C GLU A 177 -16.35 -1.99 -30.75
N ASP A 178 -16.54 -0.84 -31.42
CA ASP A 178 -16.87 -0.78 -32.85
C ASP A 178 -15.70 -1.26 -33.75
N GLU A 179 -14.44 -0.93 -33.41
CA GLU A 179 -13.28 -1.40 -34.17
C GLU A 179 -13.02 -2.92 -34.00
N SER A 180 -13.27 -3.48 -32.81
CA SER A 180 -13.12 -4.94 -32.59
C SER A 180 -14.18 -5.77 -33.33
N THR A 181 -15.36 -5.19 -33.58
CA THR A 181 -16.46 -5.85 -34.31
C THR A 181 -16.25 -5.81 -35.83
N ALA A 182 -15.44 -4.86 -36.33
CA ALA A 182 -15.15 -4.70 -37.76
C ALA A 182 -14.06 -5.64 -38.31
N ASP A 183 -13.15 -6.15 -37.47
CA ASP A 183 -12.03 -7.01 -37.89
C ASP A 183 -12.34 -8.52 -37.78
N GLY A 184 -13.58 -8.88 -37.41
CA GLY A 184 -14.05 -10.26 -37.22
C GLY A 184 -15.08 -10.76 -38.23
N GLY A 185 -15.33 -10.02 -39.32
CA GLY A 185 -16.31 -10.34 -40.37
C GLY A 185 -15.73 -10.97 -41.63
#